data_AF-A0A527H7G4-F1
#
_entry.id   AF-A0A527H7G4-F1
#
_cell.length_a   1.000
_cell.length_b   1.000
_cell.length_c   1.000
_cell.angle_alpha   90.00
_cell.angle_beta   90.00
_cell.angle_gamma   90.00
#
_symmetry.space_group_name_H-M   'P 1'
#
loop_
_entity.id
_entity.type
_entity.pdbx_description
1 polymer ?
#
loop_
_entity_poly.entity_id
_entity_poly.type
_entity_poly.pdbx_seq_one_letter_code
_entity_poly.pdbx_strand_id
1 'polypeptide(L)'
;IVDEMKARGWKADEVGAIRVSYDQLPTAVDRVEGAISVLKANGFKAENIFDAPQAKTDTEAALNAATVVLNAHADIKKWVSFGLNDEAVLGAVRASESVGIPADSVIGVGIGGADSAINEFKKPTATGFVGTVIISPKRHGYETALNMYDWVANNREPEKLILTSGALAKRDDYQKVRQGLGIE
;
A
#
# COMPACT_ATOMS: atom_id res chain seq x y z
N ILE A 1 5.55 -6.44 4.39
CA ILE A 1 6.84 -5.73 4.27
C ILE A 1 7.93 -6.41 5.09
N VAL A 2 7.81 -6.47 6.42
CA VAL A 2 8.81 -7.13 7.29
C VAL A 2 9.13 -8.56 6.84
N ASP A 3 8.10 -9.36 6.53
CA ASP A 3 8.31 -10.75 6.12
C ASP A 3 9.04 -10.85 4.77
N GLU A 4 8.80 -9.91 3.85
CA GLU A 4 9.53 -9.83 2.58
C GLU A 4 10.99 -9.45 2.79
N MET A 5 11.26 -8.50 3.69
CA MET A 5 12.63 -8.17 4.06
C MET A 5 13.36 -9.38 4.64
N LYS A 6 12.71 -10.11 5.56
CA LYS A 6 13.26 -11.34 6.15
C LYS A 6 13.52 -12.41 5.09
N ALA A 7 12.58 -12.64 4.18
CA ALA A 7 12.72 -13.60 3.09
C ALA A 7 13.88 -13.26 2.13
N ARG A 8 14.14 -11.96 1.92
CA ARG A 8 15.28 -11.47 1.12
C ARG A 8 16.59 -11.33 1.92
N GLY A 9 16.60 -11.66 3.21
CA GLY A 9 17.76 -11.50 4.08
C GLY A 9 18.17 -10.04 4.32
N TRP A 10 17.26 -9.08 4.17
CA TRP A 10 17.53 -7.66 4.38
C TRP A 10 17.54 -7.33 5.87
N LYS A 11 18.58 -6.63 6.31
CA LYS A 11 18.65 -6.06 7.64
C LYS A 11 18.03 -4.67 7.66
N ALA A 12 17.34 -4.32 8.73
CA ALA A 12 16.56 -3.09 8.81
C ALA A 12 17.42 -1.81 8.85
N ASP A 13 18.70 -1.92 9.22
CA ASP A 13 19.67 -0.82 9.23
C ASP A 13 20.19 -0.44 7.84
N GLU A 14 20.10 -1.33 6.85
CA GLU A 14 20.54 -1.12 5.47
C GLU A 14 19.41 -0.65 4.53
N VAL A 15 18.20 -0.45 5.05
CA VAL A 15 16.98 -0.25 4.26
C VAL A 15 16.33 1.08 4.62
N GLY A 16 15.99 1.87 3.59
CA GLY A 16 15.16 3.06 3.73
C GLY A 16 13.68 2.75 3.52
N ALA A 17 12.82 3.51 4.17
CA ALA A 17 11.38 3.42 4.02
C ALA A 17 10.81 4.73 3.46
N ILE A 18 10.13 4.67 2.32
CA ILE A 18 9.37 5.79 1.76
C ILE A 18 7.95 5.69 2.32
N ARG A 19 7.59 6.61 3.20
CA ARG A 19 6.22 6.81 3.66
C ARG A 19 5.57 7.85 2.76
N VAL A 20 4.80 7.41 1.78
CA VAL A 20 4.01 8.33 0.94
C VAL A 20 2.83 8.85 1.76
N SER A 21 2.94 10.10 2.23
CA SER A 21 2.05 10.68 3.24
C SER A 21 1.01 11.62 2.65
N TYR A 22 -0.16 11.65 3.27
CA TYR A 22 -1.27 12.56 2.94
C TYR A 22 -2.06 12.87 4.21
N ASP A 23 -1.38 13.51 5.16
CA ASP A 23 -1.79 13.56 6.57
C ASP A 23 -3.03 14.42 6.84
N GLN A 24 -3.54 15.12 5.82
CA GLN A 24 -4.83 15.82 5.89
C GLN A 24 -6.05 14.87 5.84
N LEU A 25 -5.85 13.58 5.52
CA LEU A 25 -6.90 12.57 5.50
C LEU A 25 -6.71 11.58 6.67
N PRO A 26 -7.61 11.52 7.67
CA PRO A 26 -7.44 10.67 8.85
C PRO A 26 -7.21 9.18 8.52
N THR A 27 -7.95 8.60 7.58
CA THR A 27 -7.74 7.19 7.20
C THR A 27 -6.38 6.94 6.54
N ALA A 28 -5.77 7.96 5.92
CA ALA A 28 -4.42 7.85 5.39
C ALA A 28 -3.40 7.79 6.52
N VAL A 29 -3.57 8.61 7.57
CA VAL A 29 -2.76 8.60 8.79
C VAL A 29 -2.81 7.22 9.45
N ASP A 30 -4.01 6.69 9.69
CA ASP A 30 -4.19 5.37 10.32
C ASP A 30 -3.44 4.25 9.58
N ARG A 31 -3.51 4.25 8.23
CA ARG A 31 -2.84 3.25 7.38
C ARG A 31 -1.32 3.32 7.51
N VAL A 32 -0.74 4.50 7.40
CA VAL A 32 0.72 4.66 7.45
C VAL A 32 1.27 4.46 8.86
N GLU A 33 0.56 4.90 9.90
CA GLU A 33 0.94 4.67 11.30
C GLU A 33 0.90 3.19 11.66
N GLY A 34 -0.10 2.44 11.19
CA GLY A 34 -0.16 0.99 11.34
C GLY A 34 1.07 0.29 10.73
N ALA A 35 1.47 0.69 9.52
CA ALA A 35 2.67 0.16 8.86
C ALA A 35 3.96 0.51 9.64
N ILE A 36 4.10 1.77 10.07
CA ILE A 36 5.26 2.27 10.84
C ILE A 36 5.38 1.51 12.17
N SER A 37 4.26 1.29 12.86
CA SER A 37 4.24 0.57 14.14
C SER A 37 4.82 -0.85 14.00
N VAL A 38 4.39 -1.60 12.98
CA VAL A 38 4.89 -2.96 12.71
C VAL A 38 6.36 -2.94 12.29
N LEU A 39 6.79 -1.96 11.48
CA LEU A 39 8.19 -1.80 11.09
C LEU A 39 9.08 -1.55 12.33
N LYS A 40 8.71 -0.58 13.18
CA LYS A 40 9.45 -0.25 14.41
C LYS A 40 9.51 -1.43 15.37
N ALA A 41 8.41 -2.15 15.55
CA ALA A 41 8.35 -3.36 16.38
C ALA A 41 9.29 -4.48 15.88
N ASN A 42 9.70 -4.44 14.61
CA ASN A 42 10.64 -5.38 13.99
C ASN A 42 12.04 -4.76 13.76
N GLY A 43 12.39 -3.71 14.51
CA GLY A 43 13.75 -3.16 14.52
C GLY A 43 14.07 -2.17 13.40
N PHE A 44 13.07 -1.74 12.62
CA PHE A 44 13.27 -0.67 11.65
C PHE A 44 13.51 0.66 12.37
N LYS A 45 14.58 1.35 12.02
CA LYS A 45 14.97 2.60 12.68
C LYS A 45 14.06 3.73 12.22
N ALA A 46 13.59 4.55 13.16
CA ALA A 46 12.75 5.70 12.85
C ALA A 46 13.45 6.71 11.92
N GLU A 47 14.77 6.88 12.07
CA GLU A 47 15.60 7.74 11.22
C GLU A 47 15.68 7.30 9.75
N ASN A 48 15.36 6.04 9.45
CA ASN A 48 15.32 5.49 8.10
C ASN A 48 13.90 5.52 7.48
N ILE A 49 12.93 6.16 8.13
CA ILE A 49 11.57 6.36 7.61
C ILE A 49 11.46 7.80 7.13
N PHE A 50 11.35 7.97 5.83
CA PHE A 50 11.36 9.26 5.17
C PHE A 50 9.97 9.60 4.65
N ASP A 51 9.47 10.75 5.04
CA ASP A 51 8.17 11.26 4.60
C ASP A 51 8.25 11.76 3.15
N ALA A 52 7.33 11.29 2.32
CA ALA A 52 7.12 11.73 0.94
C ALA A 52 5.69 12.31 0.82
N PRO A 53 5.46 13.58 1.20
CA PRO A 53 4.14 14.18 1.18
C PRO A 53 3.66 14.39 -0.27
N GLN A 54 2.56 13.75 -0.63
CA GLN A 54 1.95 13.90 -1.95
C GLN A 54 0.94 15.05 -1.96
N ALA A 55 0.84 15.77 -3.09
CA ALA A 55 -0.10 16.89 -3.23
C ALA A 55 -1.58 16.44 -3.37
N LYS A 56 -1.80 15.23 -3.90
CA LYS A 56 -3.10 14.61 -4.13
C LYS A 56 -2.93 13.08 -4.14
N THR A 57 -4.03 12.34 -4.02
CA THR A 57 -4.01 10.88 -3.86
C THR A 57 -3.98 10.14 -5.20
N ASP A 58 -2.93 10.34 -5.99
CA ASP A 58 -2.71 9.65 -7.27
C ASP A 58 -1.23 9.25 -7.47
N THR A 59 -1.01 8.40 -8.47
CA THR A 59 0.30 7.82 -8.79
C THR A 59 1.33 8.89 -9.16
N GLU A 60 0.92 9.95 -9.86
CA GLU A 60 1.82 11.00 -10.32
C GLU A 60 2.34 11.85 -9.14
N ALA A 61 1.45 12.29 -8.25
CA ALA A 61 1.83 13.05 -7.06
C ALA A 61 2.71 12.23 -6.13
N ALA A 62 2.41 10.94 -5.97
CA ALA A 62 3.24 10.01 -5.19
C ALA A 62 4.62 9.79 -5.81
N LEU A 63 4.71 9.65 -7.14
CA LEU A 63 5.98 9.55 -7.87
C LEU A 63 6.83 10.79 -7.62
N ASN A 64 6.25 11.98 -7.77
CA ASN A 64 6.96 13.24 -7.57
C ASN A 64 7.50 13.35 -6.14
N ALA A 65 6.68 13.03 -5.13
CA ALA A 65 7.08 13.06 -3.72
C ALA A 65 8.18 12.03 -3.41
N ALA A 66 8.04 10.79 -3.88
CA ALA A 66 9.02 9.73 -3.65
C ALA A 66 10.37 10.01 -4.35
N THR A 67 10.34 10.63 -5.54
CA THR A 67 11.57 10.99 -6.28
C THR A 67 12.43 11.97 -5.48
N VAL A 68 11.80 12.92 -4.77
CA VAL A 68 12.52 13.86 -3.88
C VAL A 68 13.26 13.09 -2.78
N VAL A 69 12.60 12.15 -2.11
CA VAL A 69 13.19 11.32 -1.06
C VAL A 69 14.34 10.49 -1.61
N LEU A 70 14.13 9.79 -2.72
CA LEU A 70 15.15 8.93 -3.33
C LEU A 70 16.40 9.71 -3.73
N ASN A 71 16.24 10.92 -4.30
CA ASN A 71 17.37 11.78 -4.66
C ASN A 71 18.11 12.32 -3.43
N ALA A 72 17.39 12.64 -2.35
CA ALA A 72 17.99 13.11 -1.10
C ALA A 72 18.79 12.02 -0.36
N HIS A 73 18.48 10.75 -0.61
CA HIS A 73 19.05 9.57 0.05
C HIS A 73 19.65 8.57 -0.95
N ALA A 74 20.42 9.10 -1.92
CA ALA A 74 21.02 8.29 -2.99
C ALA A 74 22.03 7.24 -2.51
N ASP A 75 22.48 7.31 -1.25
CA ASP A 75 23.33 6.34 -0.58
C ASP A 75 22.58 5.03 -0.26
N ILE A 76 21.28 5.11 0.02
CA ILE A 76 20.44 3.95 0.35
C ILE A 76 20.07 3.18 -0.92
N LYS A 77 20.33 1.87 -0.92
CA LYS A 77 20.13 1.01 -2.09
C LYS A 77 18.91 0.11 -2.00
N LYS A 78 18.42 -0.18 -0.79
CA LYS A 78 17.27 -1.06 -0.56
C LYS A 78 16.14 -0.24 0.03
N TRP A 79 14.96 -0.37 -0.57
CA TRP A 79 13.81 0.48 -0.23
C TRP A 79 12.57 -0.35 0.05
N VAL A 80 11.84 0.04 1.09
CA VAL A 80 10.43 -0.34 1.26
C VAL A 80 9.56 0.88 0.99
N SER A 81 8.37 0.68 0.44
CA SER A 81 7.41 1.77 0.25
C SER A 81 6.01 1.36 0.68
N PHE A 82 5.33 2.30 1.33
CA PHE A 82 3.95 2.17 1.77
C PHE A 82 3.29 3.56 1.76
N GLY A 83 1.98 3.56 1.63
CA GLY A 83 1.17 4.77 1.60
C GLY A 83 -0.28 4.45 1.89
N LEU A 84 -1.17 5.41 1.65
CA LEU A 84 -2.59 5.20 1.90
C LEU A 84 -3.21 4.15 0.97
N ASN A 85 -2.76 3.96 -0.26
CA ASN A 85 -3.38 3.07 -1.25
C ASN A 85 -2.37 2.50 -2.26
N ASP A 86 -2.87 1.68 -3.19
CA ASP A 86 -2.10 1.13 -4.30
C ASP A 86 -1.42 2.21 -5.14
N GLU A 87 -2.12 3.28 -5.51
CA GLU A 87 -1.59 4.37 -6.35
C GLU A 87 -0.39 5.06 -5.71
N ALA A 88 -0.44 5.32 -4.41
CA ALA A 88 0.68 5.93 -3.69
C ALA A 88 1.93 5.05 -3.73
N VAL A 89 1.77 3.75 -3.52
CA VAL A 89 2.88 2.79 -3.55
C VAL A 89 3.38 2.57 -4.96
N LEU A 90 2.48 2.51 -5.95
CA LEU A 90 2.84 2.47 -7.37
C LEU A 90 3.67 3.69 -7.74
N GLY A 91 3.30 4.89 -7.29
CA GLY A 91 4.08 6.11 -7.51
C GLY A 91 5.50 5.99 -6.97
N ALA A 92 5.67 5.49 -5.75
CA ALA A 92 7.00 5.24 -5.18
C ALA A 92 7.80 4.17 -5.95
N VAL A 93 7.15 3.11 -6.43
CA VAL A 93 7.80 2.09 -7.27
C VAL A 93 8.23 2.70 -8.61
N ARG A 94 7.37 3.49 -9.28
CA ARG A 94 7.74 4.19 -10.52
C ARG A 94 8.89 5.19 -10.30
N ALA A 95 8.91 5.89 -9.15
CA ALA A 95 10.00 6.78 -8.77
C ALA A 95 11.33 6.00 -8.59
N SER A 96 11.28 4.82 -7.97
CA SER A 96 12.47 3.97 -7.84
C SER A 96 13.02 3.51 -9.19
N GLU A 97 12.13 3.15 -10.13
CA GLU A 97 12.51 2.78 -11.49
C GLU A 97 13.12 3.96 -12.26
N SER A 98 12.57 5.17 -12.10
CA SER A 98 13.05 6.37 -12.81
C SER A 98 14.44 6.82 -12.38
N VAL A 99 14.84 6.55 -11.13
CA VAL A 99 16.18 6.83 -10.60
C VAL A 99 17.13 5.63 -10.69
N GLY A 100 16.71 4.54 -11.34
CA GLY A 100 17.55 3.38 -11.63
C GLY A 100 17.75 2.41 -10.45
N ILE A 101 16.89 2.44 -9.43
CA ILE A 101 16.88 1.40 -8.39
C ILE A 101 16.19 0.15 -8.97
N PRO A 102 16.87 -1.01 -8.96
CA PRO A 102 16.32 -2.23 -9.54
C PRO A 102 15.15 -2.79 -8.71
N ALA A 103 14.23 -3.48 -9.39
CA ALA A 103 13.01 -4.01 -8.78
C ALA A 103 13.26 -4.96 -7.59
N ASP A 104 14.34 -5.74 -7.64
CA ASP A 104 14.73 -6.65 -6.56
C ASP A 104 15.14 -5.92 -5.28
N SER A 105 15.48 -4.63 -5.39
CA SER A 105 15.89 -3.72 -4.32
C SER A 105 14.74 -2.85 -3.81
N VAL A 106 13.50 -3.16 -4.21
CA VAL A 106 12.29 -2.47 -3.76
C VAL A 106 11.24 -3.46 -3.24
N ILE A 107 10.59 -3.11 -2.13
CA ILE A 107 9.42 -3.78 -1.57
C ILE A 107 8.30 -2.76 -1.35
N GLY A 108 7.46 -2.57 -2.35
CA GLY A 108 6.22 -1.80 -2.26
C GLY A 108 5.04 -2.70 -1.90
N VAL A 109 4.28 -2.31 -0.87
CA VAL A 109 3.02 -2.98 -0.51
C VAL A 109 1.87 -1.98 -0.43
N GLY A 110 0.93 -2.08 -1.37
CA GLY A 110 -0.25 -1.21 -1.48
C GLY A 110 -1.43 -1.64 -0.62
N ILE A 111 -2.52 -0.87 -0.69
CA ILE A 111 -3.82 -1.15 -0.07
C ILE A 111 -4.92 -0.78 -1.07
N GLY A 112 -5.83 -1.70 -1.32
CA GLY A 112 -6.94 -1.50 -2.25
C GLY A 112 -7.28 -2.78 -2.98
N GLY A 113 -6.30 -3.31 -3.72
CA GLY A 113 -6.50 -4.38 -4.68
C GLY A 113 -7.10 -3.89 -5.99
N ALA A 114 -6.85 -2.63 -6.35
CA ALA A 114 -7.32 -2.06 -7.61
C ALA A 114 -6.67 -2.75 -8.81
N ASP A 115 -7.30 -2.65 -10.00
CA ASP A 115 -6.73 -3.23 -11.22
C ASP A 115 -5.34 -2.66 -11.55
N SER A 116 -5.03 -1.44 -11.11
CA SER A 116 -3.69 -0.83 -11.19
C SER A 116 -2.63 -1.70 -10.49
N ALA A 117 -2.91 -2.18 -9.27
CA ALA A 117 -2.06 -3.12 -8.54
C ALA A 117 -2.02 -4.51 -9.18
N ILE A 118 -3.18 -5.05 -9.57
CA ILE A 118 -3.27 -6.38 -10.18
C ILE A 118 -2.51 -6.43 -11.52
N ASN A 119 -2.51 -5.34 -12.27
CA ASN A 119 -1.75 -5.24 -13.52
C ASN A 119 -0.24 -5.33 -13.30
N GLU A 120 0.30 -4.91 -12.14
CA GLU A 120 1.72 -5.17 -11.81
C GLU A 120 2.02 -6.67 -11.71
N PHE A 121 1.11 -7.45 -11.12
CA PHE A 121 1.25 -8.90 -11.00
C PHE A 121 1.12 -9.63 -12.33
N LYS A 122 0.50 -9.00 -13.34
CA LYS A 122 0.35 -9.56 -14.69
C LYS A 122 1.53 -9.25 -15.63
N LYS A 123 2.38 -8.28 -15.30
CA LYS A 123 3.56 -7.95 -16.14
C LYS A 123 4.48 -9.15 -16.31
N PRO A 124 5.16 -9.36 -17.45
CA PRO A 124 6.05 -10.52 -17.63
C PRO A 124 7.15 -10.64 -16.57
N THR A 125 7.68 -9.50 -16.13
CA THR A 125 8.73 -9.40 -15.12
C THR A 125 8.16 -8.82 -13.82
N ALA A 126 8.60 -9.35 -12.68
CA ALA A 126 8.25 -8.80 -11.38
C ALA A 126 8.79 -7.37 -11.21
N THR A 127 8.02 -6.51 -10.57
CA THR A 127 8.40 -5.11 -10.28
C THR A 127 8.66 -4.93 -8.79
N GLY A 128 9.04 -3.72 -8.37
CA GLY A 128 9.13 -3.36 -6.96
C GLY A 128 7.79 -3.40 -6.22
N PHE A 129 6.64 -3.53 -6.91
CA PHE A 129 5.33 -3.69 -6.30
C PHE A 129 5.09 -5.17 -5.96
N VAL A 130 5.29 -5.53 -4.69
CA VAL A 130 5.38 -6.93 -4.24
C VAL A 130 4.04 -7.47 -3.75
N GLY A 131 3.17 -6.61 -3.23
CA GLY A 131 1.90 -7.02 -2.67
C GLY A 131 0.89 -5.88 -2.57
N THR A 132 -0.36 -6.24 -2.35
CA THR A 132 -1.41 -5.29 -1.96
C THR A 132 -2.33 -5.93 -0.94
N VAL A 133 -2.78 -5.17 0.05
CA VAL A 133 -3.86 -5.60 0.94
C VAL A 133 -5.18 -5.30 0.22
N ILE A 134 -5.79 -6.34 -0.34
CA ILE A 134 -7.09 -6.25 -1.01
C ILE A 134 -8.16 -6.07 0.06
N ILE A 135 -8.90 -4.96 -0.02
CA ILE A 135 -10.10 -4.71 0.77
C ILE A 135 -11.32 -5.18 -0.02
N SER A 136 -12.45 -5.45 0.64
CA SER A 136 -13.63 -5.97 -0.07
C SER A 136 -14.49 -4.83 -0.65
N PRO A 137 -14.43 -4.55 -1.97
CA PRO A 137 -15.31 -3.56 -2.60
C PRO A 137 -16.77 -4.00 -2.56
N LYS A 138 -17.04 -5.31 -2.51
CA LYS A 138 -18.38 -5.85 -2.33
C LYS A 138 -18.99 -5.37 -1.02
N ARG A 139 -18.25 -5.44 0.09
CA ARG A 139 -18.74 -4.91 1.38
C ARG A 139 -18.98 -3.41 1.31
N HIS A 140 -18.05 -2.65 0.72
CA HIS A 140 -18.15 -1.19 0.67
C HIS A 140 -19.25 -0.69 -0.27
N GLY A 141 -19.55 -1.42 -1.35
CA GLY A 141 -20.61 -1.07 -2.30
C GLY A 141 -21.95 -1.69 -1.94
N TYR A 142 -22.01 -3.03 -1.89
CA TYR A 142 -23.26 -3.77 -1.74
C TYR A 142 -23.86 -3.65 -0.33
N GLU A 143 -23.09 -3.88 0.73
CA GLU A 143 -23.61 -3.81 2.11
C GLU A 143 -24.04 -2.37 2.45
N THR A 144 -23.28 -1.37 2.00
CA THR A 144 -23.65 0.04 2.18
C THR A 144 -24.96 0.38 1.46
N ALA A 145 -25.13 -0.08 0.21
CA ALA A 145 -26.37 0.14 -0.54
C ALA A 145 -27.56 -0.58 0.12
N LEU A 146 -27.35 -1.80 0.62
CA LEU A 146 -28.37 -2.56 1.32
C LEU A 146 -28.76 -1.89 2.64
N ASN A 147 -27.79 -1.42 3.44
CA ASN A 147 -28.02 -0.67 4.67
C ASN A 147 -28.82 0.60 4.41
N MET A 148 -28.49 1.33 3.33
CA MET A 148 -29.25 2.51 2.91
C MET A 148 -30.69 2.16 2.52
N TYR A 149 -30.86 1.10 1.72
CA TYR A 149 -32.19 0.63 1.31
C TYR A 149 -33.04 0.24 2.52
N ASP A 150 -32.51 -0.57 3.43
CA ASP A 150 -33.22 -1.02 4.62
C ASP A 150 -33.59 0.14 5.55
N TRP A 151 -32.74 1.15 5.64
CA TRP A 151 -33.07 2.34 6.40
C TRP A 151 -34.24 3.12 5.80
N VAL A 152 -34.22 3.35 4.48
CA VAL A 152 -35.25 4.13 3.78
C VAL A 152 -36.56 3.36 3.66
N ALA A 153 -36.51 2.10 3.24
CA ALA A 153 -37.70 1.30 2.94
C ALA A 153 -38.33 0.69 4.19
N ASN A 154 -37.50 0.31 5.17
CA ASN A 154 -37.92 -0.49 6.33
C ASN A 154 -37.71 0.22 7.67
N ASN A 155 -37.28 1.49 7.67
CA ASN A 155 -36.99 2.27 8.88
C ASN A 155 -36.00 1.57 9.83
N ARG A 156 -35.07 0.78 9.28
CA ARG A 156 -34.02 0.07 10.04
C ARG A 156 -32.73 0.88 10.01
N GLU A 157 -32.44 1.57 11.11
CA GLU A 157 -31.17 2.31 11.25
C GLU A 157 -29.96 1.36 11.14
N PRO A 158 -28.94 1.68 10.32
CA PRO A 158 -27.75 0.86 10.20
C PRO A 158 -26.79 1.03 11.39
N GLU A 159 -25.85 0.11 11.53
CA GLU A 159 -24.73 0.29 12.46
C GLU A 159 -23.94 1.58 12.12
N LYS A 160 -23.62 2.37 13.15
CA LYS A 160 -22.95 3.67 12.98
C LYS A 160 -21.51 3.56 12.49
N LEU A 161 -20.87 2.41 12.70
CA LEU A 161 -19.49 2.17 12.29
C LEU A 161 -19.31 0.69 11.94
N ILE A 162 -18.91 0.44 10.70
CA ILE A 162 -18.50 -0.88 10.23
C ILE A 162 -17.07 -0.77 9.71
N LEU A 163 -16.14 -1.49 10.33
CA LEU A 163 -14.76 -1.60 9.87
C LEU A 163 -14.57 -2.93 9.12
N THR A 164 -13.98 -2.86 7.94
CA THR A 164 -13.72 -4.05 7.11
C THR A 164 -12.27 -4.49 7.19
N SER A 165 -12.04 -5.80 7.15
CA SER A 165 -10.71 -6.38 7.01
C SER A 165 -10.26 -6.41 5.54
N GLY A 166 -8.94 -6.53 5.32
CA GLY A 166 -8.35 -6.85 4.03
C GLY A 166 -7.50 -8.10 4.09
N ALA A 167 -7.12 -8.63 2.93
CA ALA A 167 -6.26 -9.80 2.79
C ALA A 167 -5.05 -9.45 1.91
N LEU A 168 -3.86 -9.86 2.34
CA LEU A 168 -2.64 -9.68 1.53
C LEU A 168 -2.75 -10.56 0.29
N ALA A 169 -2.54 -9.96 -0.87
CA ALA A 169 -2.35 -10.61 -2.14
C ALA A 169 -0.96 -10.30 -2.69
N LYS A 170 -0.33 -11.31 -3.26
CA LYS A 170 0.93 -11.25 -3.99
C LYS A 170 0.74 -11.79 -5.40
N ARG A 171 1.79 -11.69 -6.19
CA ARG A 171 1.79 -12.12 -7.58
C ARG A 171 1.37 -13.59 -7.80
N ASP A 172 1.74 -14.47 -6.88
CA ASP A 172 1.51 -15.92 -6.96
C ASP A 172 0.12 -16.36 -6.45
N ASP A 173 -0.57 -15.52 -5.68
CA ASP A 173 -1.83 -15.90 -5.04
C ASP A 173 -3.00 -14.90 -5.22
N TYR A 174 -2.80 -13.77 -5.91
CA TYR A 174 -3.83 -12.71 -5.98
C TYR A 174 -5.19 -13.22 -6.49
N GLN A 175 -5.21 -14.15 -7.44
CA GLN A 175 -6.46 -14.72 -7.99
C GLN A 175 -7.24 -15.46 -6.91
N LYS A 176 -6.54 -16.28 -6.11
CA LYS A 176 -7.14 -17.01 -4.99
C LYS A 176 -7.65 -16.05 -3.91
N VAL A 177 -6.90 -14.99 -3.62
CA VAL A 177 -7.30 -13.98 -2.64
C VAL A 177 -8.55 -13.22 -3.14
N ARG A 178 -8.60 -12.81 -4.41
CA ARG A 178 -9.77 -12.15 -5.01
C ARG A 178 -11.01 -13.05 -4.98
N GLN A 179 -10.87 -14.32 -5.33
CA GLN A 179 -11.95 -15.31 -5.26
C GLN A 179 -12.45 -15.49 -3.81
N GLY A 180 -11.54 -15.61 -2.85
CA GLY A 180 -11.89 -15.72 -1.43
C GLY A 180 -12.64 -14.50 -0.88
N LEU A 181 -12.43 -13.31 -1.47
CA LEU A 181 -13.13 -12.07 -1.13
C LEU A 181 -14.40 -11.84 -1.96
N GLY A 182 -14.73 -12.73 -2.90
CA GLY A 182 -15.91 -12.64 -3.77
C GLY A 182 -15.85 -11.50 -4.77
N ILE A 183 -14.65 -11.16 -5.27
CA ILE A 183 -14.41 -10.13 -6.30
C ILE A 183 -14.39 -10.74 -7.71
N GLU A 184 -14.02 -12.02 -7.81
CA GLU A 184 -14.02 -12.85 -9.03
C GLU A 184 -14.73 -14.19 -8.76
#